data_AF-A0A238VNF8-F1
#
_entry.id   AF-A0A238VNF8-F1
#
_cell.length_a   1.000
_cell.length_b   1.000
_cell.length_c   1.000
_cell.angle_alpha   90.00
_cell.angle_beta   90.00
_cell.angle_gamma   90.00
#
_symmetry.space_group_name_H-M   'P 1'
#
loop_
_entity.id
_entity.type
_entity.pdbx_description
1 polymer ?
#
loop_
_entity_poly.entity_id
_entity_poly.type
_entity_poly.pdbx_seq_one_letter_code
_entity_poly.pdbx_strand_id
1 'polypeptide(L)'
;MRQTLTACRSGLSAAAAVVLLTACGGSDGEESASSESSASSSSAAQTTAGESGSEFCTQAREALEQIEPAFSGSGDPTALAPALQQAADDVRAIEAPAEISSDWTALGDGIEQFAQAFAAVDVNDPASASAFQQRTTEIVGSLTSSATNVQSYLTEECGIDPTPTDPAAPSS
;
A
#
# COMPACT_ATOMS: atom_id res chain seq x y z
N MET A 1 -19.66 -35.37 -31.87
CA MET A 1 -18.79 -36.50 -31.45
C MET A 1 -18.60 -36.41 -29.96
N ARG A 2 -18.77 -37.53 -29.24
CA ARG A 2 -18.77 -37.64 -27.78
C ARG A 2 -17.39 -38.13 -27.33
N GLN A 3 -16.78 -37.52 -26.30
CA GLN A 3 -15.70 -38.12 -25.49
C GLN A 3 -15.85 -37.57 -24.06
N THR A 4 -16.57 -38.25 -23.17
CA THR A 4 -16.13 -39.32 -22.25
C THR A 4 -15.29 -38.81 -21.08
N LEU A 5 -15.99 -38.70 -19.94
CA LEU A 5 -15.50 -38.55 -18.58
C LEU A 5 -14.38 -39.54 -18.25
N THR A 6 -13.29 -39.08 -17.62
CA THR A 6 -12.40 -39.93 -16.82
C THR A 6 -12.27 -39.32 -15.43
N ALA A 7 -13.01 -39.88 -14.50
CA ALA A 7 -12.82 -39.73 -13.07
C ALA A 7 -11.88 -40.83 -12.59
N CYS A 8 -10.81 -40.48 -11.89
CA CYS A 8 -10.12 -41.38 -10.97
C CYS A 8 -10.16 -40.76 -9.57
N ARG A 9 -11.04 -41.36 -8.75
CA ARG A 9 -11.11 -41.22 -7.29
C ARG A 9 -10.03 -42.08 -6.63
N SER A 10 -9.43 -41.59 -5.54
CA SER A 10 -8.97 -42.28 -4.31
C SER A 10 -8.19 -41.24 -3.48
N GLY A 11 -8.48 -40.85 -2.22
CA GLY A 11 -9.34 -41.37 -1.15
C GLY A 11 -8.50 -41.60 0.12
N LEU A 12 -8.81 -40.89 1.23
CA LEU A 12 -8.60 -41.15 2.69
C LEU A 12 -8.59 -39.78 3.42
N SER A 13 -9.24 -39.47 4.55
CA SER A 13 -10.21 -40.14 5.42
C SER A 13 -10.90 -39.07 6.29
N ALA A 14 -12.15 -39.34 6.66
CA ALA A 14 -13.02 -38.48 7.46
C ALA A 14 -12.76 -38.59 8.97
N ALA A 15 -12.97 -37.48 9.69
CA ALA A 15 -13.51 -37.48 11.05
C ALA A 15 -14.43 -36.26 11.18
N ALA A 16 -15.71 -36.53 11.46
CA ALA A 16 -16.76 -35.54 11.61
C ALA A 16 -17.03 -35.23 13.07
N ALA A 17 -17.31 -33.97 13.39
CA ALA A 17 -18.26 -33.57 14.42
C ALA A 17 -18.81 -32.17 14.06
N VAL A 18 -20.11 -32.16 13.76
CA VAL A 18 -20.97 -31.01 13.48
C VAL A 18 -21.51 -30.44 14.79
N VAL A 19 -21.96 -29.17 14.79
CA VAL A 19 -22.99 -28.48 15.65
C VAL A 19 -22.42 -27.13 16.17
N LEU A 20 -23.00 -25.93 15.98
CA LEU A 20 -24.30 -25.46 15.49
C LEU A 20 -24.23 -23.95 15.11
N LEU A 21 -25.18 -23.55 14.25
CA LEU A 21 -25.51 -22.20 13.79
C LEU A 21 -25.80 -21.20 14.93
N THR A 22 -25.32 -19.97 14.78
CA THR A 22 -25.97 -18.76 15.33
C THR A 22 -26.09 -17.75 14.17
N ALA A 23 -27.15 -17.82 13.36
CA ALA A 23 -28.44 -17.16 13.59
C ALA A 23 -28.30 -15.64 13.77
N CYS A 24 -28.16 -14.94 12.64
CA CYS A 24 -28.53 -13.53 12.49
C CYS A 24 -30.06 -13.46 12.38
N GLY A 25 -30.74 -12.82 13.34
CA GLY A 25 -32.15 -12.47 13.19
C GLY A 25 -32.96 -12.31 14.48
N GLY A 26 -32.89 -11.12 15.07
CA GLY A 26 -34.01 -10.40 15.71
C GLY A 26 -34.64 -10.93 17.01
N SER A 27 -34.57 -10.12 18.09
CA SER A 27 -35.56 -10.14 19.18
C SER A 27 -35.57 -8.79 19.92
N ASP A 28 -36.74 -8.15 19.96
CA ASP A 28 -37.17 -7.06 20.85
C ASP A 28 -37.37 -7.58 22.29
N GLY A 29 -37.15 -6.72 23.31
CA GLY A 29 -37.88 -6.80 24.59
C GLY A 29 -37.11 -7.07 25.90
N GLU A 30 -36.50 -6.01 26.44
CA GLU A 30 -36.58 -5.50 27.84
C GLU A 30 -36.03 -6.25 29.09
N GLU A 31 -35.07 -5.53 29.72
CA GLU A 31 -34.86 -5.24 31.17
C GLU A 31 -33.92 -6.08 32.08
N SER A 32 -32.81 -5.39 32.42
CA SER A 32 -32.28 -5.13 33.77
C SER A 32 -31.40 -6.18 34.49
N ALA A 33 -30.07 -6.01 34.43
CA ALA A 33 -29.28 -5.27 35.46
C ALA A 33 -27.80 -5.70 35.51
N SER A 34 -26.93 -4.71 35.28
CA SER A 34 -25.66 -4.42 35.98
C SER A 34 -24.56 -5.48 36.16
N SER A 35 -23.51 -5.24 35.36
CA SER A 35 -22.15 -4.91 35.83
C SER A 35 -21.06 -5.99 35.84
N GLU A 36 -19.90 -5.49 35.37
CA GLU A 36 -18.52 -5.89 35.66
C GLU A 36 -17.83 -6.85 34.68
N SER A 37 -17.18 -6.21 33.70
CA SER A 37 -15.73 -6.29 33.49
C SER A 37 -15.09 -7.67 33.44
N SER A 38 -14.78 -8.11 32.23
CA SER A 38 -13.49 -8.74 31.94
C SER A 38 -13.13 -8.46 30.49
N ALA A 39 -12.16 -7.58 30.32
CA ALA A 39 -11.46 -7.36 29.06
C ALA A 39 -10.78 -8.67 28.65
N SER A 40 -11.38 -9.39 27.70
CA SER A 40 -10.63 -10.38 26.92
C SER A 40 -10.02 -9.65 25.74
N SER A 41 -8.80 -9.15 25.95
CA SER A 41 -7.87 -8.84 24.87
C SER A 41 -7.65 -10.10 24.05
N SER A 42 -8.43 -10.27 22.97
CA SER A 42 -8.02 -11.11 21.85
C SER A 42 -7.08 -10.27 21.00
N SER A 43 -5.83 -10.15 21.45
CA SER A 43 -4.74 -9.70 20.60
C SER A 43 -4.62 -10.69 19.45
N ALA A 44 -4.96 -10.22 18.26
CA ALA A 44 -4.63 -10.83 16.99
C ALA A 44 -3.12 -11.16 16.95
N ALA A 45 -2.77 -12.17 16.16
CA ALA A 45 -1.41 -12.62 15.94
C ALA A 45 -0.42 -11.44 15.88
N GLN A 46 0.45 -11.36 16.89
CA GLN A 46 1.59 -10.46 16.90
C GLN A 46 2.59 -11.01 15.88
N THR A 47 2.38 -10.71 14.60
CA THR A 47 3.49 -10.63 13.65
C THR A 47 4.46 -9.64 14.28
N THR A 48 5.63 -10.14 14.66
CA THR A 48 6.64 -9.39 15.39
C THR A 48 7.35 -8.47 14.41
N ALA A 49 6.64 -7.47 13.88
CA ALA A 49 7.29 -6.23 13.51
C ALA A 49 7.86 -5.69 14.83
N GLY A 50 9.18 -5.53 14.92
CA GLY A 50 9.79 -4.85 16.07
C GLY A 50 9.09 -3.52 16.33
N GLU A 51 9.13 -3.00 17.56
CA GLU A 51 8.45 -1.76 17.94
C GLU A 51 8.66 -0.62 16.91
N SER A 52 9.87 -0.54 16.32
CA SER A 52 10.25 0.38 15.23
C SER A 52 9.51 0.14 13.90
N GLY A 53 9.21 -1.11 13.57
CA GLY A 53 8.40 -1.45 12.39
C GLY A 53 6.98 -0.89 12.52
N SER A 54 6.35 -1.00 13.70
CA SER A 54 4.98 -0.50 13.90
C SER A 54 4.82 1.01 13.77
N GLU A 55 5.81 1.79 14.22
CA GLU A 55 5.82 3.26 14.10
C GLU A 55 6.13 3.69 12.66
N PHE A 56 7.14 3.07 12.04
CA PHE A 56 7.47 3.27 10.63
C PHE A 56 6.26 2.98 9.74
N CYS A 57 5.60 1.83 9.92
CA CYS A 57 4.43 1.44 9.15
C CYS A 57 3.27 2.44 9.27
N THR A 58 3.13 3.08 10.43
CA THR A 58 2.09 4.11 10.64
C THR A 58 2.43 5.38 9.87
N GLN A 59 3.66 5.88 10.04
CA GLN A 59 4.13 7.09 9.35
C GLN A 59 4.20 6.91 7.83
N ALA A 60 4.66 5.75 7.36
CA ALA A 60 4.76 5.43 5.95
C ALA A 60 3.38 5.41 5.28
N ARG A 61 2.34 4.92 5.96
CA ARG A 61 0.97 4.95 5.45
C ARG A 61 0.47 6.38 5.27
N GLU A 62 0.61 7.20 6.31
CA GLU A 62 0.17 8.60 6.28
C GLU A 62 0.89 9.39 5.16
N ALA A 63 2.21 9.20 5.04
CA ALA A 63 2.99 9.82 3.97
C ALA A 63 2.52 9.37 2.58
N LEU A 64 2.31 8.07 2.35
CA LEU A 64 1.85 7.57 1.05
C LEU A 64 0.44 8.06 0.68
N GLU A 65 -0.49 8.09 1.64
CA GLU A 65 -1.85 8.62 1.45
C GLU A 65 -1.85 10.12 1.12
N GLN A 66 -0.90 10.88 1.68
CA GLN A 66 -0.75 12.30 1.41
C GLN A 66 -0.16 12.59 0.02
N ILE A 67 0.59 11.63 -0.52
CA ILE A 67 1.28 11.74 -1.82
C ILE A 67 0.38 11.31 -2.98
N GLU A 68 -0.55 10.36 -2.76
CA GLU A 68 -1.47 9.85 -3.78
C GLU A 68 -2.19 10.94 -4.61
N PRO A 69 -2.70 12.04 -4.02
CA PRO A 69 -3.36 13.11 -4.76
C PRO A 69 -2.46 13.78 -5.80
N ALA A 70 -1.16 13.91 -5.52
CA ALA A 70 -0.20 14.51 -6.43
C ALA A 70 0.03 13.65 -7.68
N PHE A 71 -0.04 12.32 -7.54
CA PHE A 71 0.19 11.37 -8.64
C PHE A 71 -1.09 10.94 -9.37
N SER A 72 -2.27 11.12 -8.76
CA SER A 72 -3.57 10.80 -9.39
C SER A 72 -3.98 11.74 -10.54
N GLY A 73 -3.22 12.81 -10.80
CA GLY A 73 -3.47 13.73 -11.92
C GLY A 73 -4.73 14.60 -11.76
N SER A 74 -5.33 14.63 -10.57
CA SER A 74 -6.54 15.40 -10.26
C SER A 74 -6.25 16.80 -9.67
N GLY A 75 -4.97 17.14 -9.47
CA GLY A 75 -4.51 18.39 -8.85
C GLY A 75 -4.12 19.50 -9.84
N ASP A 76 -3.90 20.71 -9.29
CA ASP A 76 -3.39 21.86 -10.03
C ASP A 76 -1.91 21.60 -10.43
N PRO A 77 -1.55 21.68 -11.73
CA PRO A 77 -0.18 21.41 -12.18
C PRO A 77 0.85 22.39 -11.61
N THR A 78 0.43 23.61 -11.25
CA THR A 78 1.27 24.62 -10.61
C THR A 78 1.56 24.28 -9.14
N ALA A 79 0.69 23.49 -8.51
CA ALA A 79 0.87 22.99 -7.15
C ALA A 79 1.66 21.66 -7.09
N LEU A 80 1.94 21.04 -8.24
CA LEU A 80 2.56 19.72 -8.28
C LEU A 80 4.02 19.72 -7.79
N ALA A 81 4.86 20.62 -8.30
CA ALA A 81 6.27 20.73 -7.85
C ALA A 81 6.41 20.96 -6.34
N PRO A 82 5.71 21.94 -5.70
CA PRO A 82 5.81 22.11 -4.26
C PRO A 82 5.20 20.92 -3.48
N ALA A 83 4.15 20.28 -3.99
CA ALA A 83 3.60 19.06 -3.37
C ALA A 83 4.60 17.89 -3.41
N LEU A 84 5.31 17.70 -4.54
CA LEU A 84 6.36 16.69 -4.65
C LEU A 84 7.57 17.01 -3.77
N GLN A 85 7.95 18.28 -3.60
CA GLN A 85 9.01 18.64 -2.65
C GLN A 85 8.60 18.31 -1.22
N GLN A 86 7.39 18.71 -0.81
CA GLN A 86 6.85 18.37 0.50
C GLN A 86 6.82 16.86 0.73
N ALA A 87 6.37 16.10 -0.27
CA ALA A 87 6.38 14.64 -0.24
C ALA A 87 7.77 14.04 -0.03
N ALA A 88 8.80 14.58 -0.70
CA ALA A 88 10.18 14.13 -0.52
C ALA A 88 10.69 14.42 0.90
N ASP A 89 10.36 15.59 1.44
CA ASP A 89 10.71 15.96 2.81
C ASP A 89 9.99 15.09 3.85
N ASP A 90 8.70 14.82 3.66
CA ASP A 90 7.90 13.96 4.54
C ASP A 90 8.43 12.52 4.54
N VAL A 91 8.76 11.96 3.36
CA VAL A 91 9.39 10.63 3.25
C VAL A 91 10.75 10.60 3.96
N ARG A 92 11.59 11.63 3.80
CA ARG A 92 12.90 11.69 4.45
C ARG A 92 12.86 11.92 5.95
N ALA A 93 11.79 12.52 6.46
CA ALA A 93 11.59 12.72 7.89
C ALA A 93 11.32 11.40 8.64
N ILE A 94 10.87 10.36 7.91
CA ILE A 94 10.57 9.05 8.47
C ILE A 94 11.86 8.23 8.57
N GLU A 95 12.19 7.79 9.79
CA GLU A 95 13.34 6.92 10.03
C GLU A 95 12.98 5.47 9.62
N ALA A 96 13.49 5.05 8.47
CA ALA A 96 13.23 3.72 7.94
C ALA A 96 14.07 2.62 8.61
N PRO A 97 13.51 1.40 8.77
CA PRO A 97 14.24 0.23 9.23
C PRO A 97 15.51 -0.01 8.41
N ALA A 98 16.58 -0.49 9.07
CA ALA A 98 17.89 -0.68 8.43
C ALA A 98 17.82 -1.51 7.14
N GLU A 99 16.90 -2.48 7.07
CA GLU A 99 16.65 -3.38 5.95
C GLU A 99 16.25 -2.66 4.66
N ILE A 100 15.46 -1.58 4.77
CA ILE A 100 14.99 -0.78 3.64
C ILE A 100 15.50 0.66 3.64
N SER A 101 16.32 1.05 4.62
CA SER A 101 16.79 2.44 4.79
C SER A 101 17.40 3.06 3.53
N SER A 102 18.21 2.30 2.78
CA SER A 102 18.78 2.74 1.51
C SER A 102 17.72 2.91 0.43
N ASP A 103 16.75 1.99 0.35
CA ASP A 103 15.69 2.02 -0.65
C ASP A 103 14.66 3.12 -0.36
N TRP A 104 14.38 3.37 0.92
CA TRP A 104 13.54 4.46 1.40
C TRP A 104 14.19 5.84 1.13
N THR A 105 15.50 5.96 1.35
CA THR A 105 16.25 7.17 0.98
C THR A 105 16.19 7.40 -0.53
N ALA A 106 16.39 6.34 -1.33
CA ALA A 106 16.29 6.43 -2.78
C ALA A 106 14.89 6.89 -3.23
N LEU A 107 13.82 6.43 -2.56
CA LEU A 107 12.46 6.89 -2.85
C LEU A 107 12.31 8.41 -2.62
N GLY A 108 12.78 8.93 -1.49
CA GLY A 108 12.79 10.38 -1.21
C GLY A 108 13.60 11.18 -2.25
N ASP A 109 14.80 10.70 -2.58
CA ASP A 109 15.65 11.30 -3.62
C ASP A 109 14.99 11.28 -5.00
N GLY A 110 14.26 10.21 -5.30
CA GLY A 110 13.48 10.05 -6.53
C GLY A 110 12.40 11.10 -6.67
N ILE A 111 11.61 11.30 -5.61
CA ILE A 111 10.53 12.28 -5.56
C ILE A 111 11.10 13.70 -5.71
N GLU A 112 12.21 14.03 -5.04
CA GLU A 112 12.86 15.32 -5.20
C GLU A 112 13.33 15.55 -6.65
N GLN A 113 13.94 14.54 -7.27
CA GLN A 113 14.35 14.62 -8.67
C GLN A 113 13.18 14.83 -9.62
N PHE A 114 12.01 14.24 -9.35
CA PHE A 114 10.79 14.54 -10.11
C PHE A 114 10.33 15.98 -9.93
N ALA A 115 10.33 16.49 -8.69
CA ALA A 115 9.96 17.88 -8.40
C ALA A 115 10.88 18.86 -9.15
N GLN A 116 12.19 18.60 -9.14
CA GLN A 116 13.19 19.39 -9.86
C GLN A 116 13.01 19.30 -11.38
N ALA A 117 12.78 18.10 -11.90
CA ALA A 117 12.54 17.90 -13.34
C ALA A 117 11.30 18.67 -13.80
N PHE A 118 10.23 18.66 -12.99
CA PHE A 118 9.00 19.40 -13.29
C PHE A 118 9.22 20.91 -13.22
N ALA A 119 9.93 21.40 -12.20
CA ALA A 119 10.26 22.82 -12.06
C ALA A 119 11.15 23.34 -13.20
N ALA A 120 11.91 22.46 -13.87
CA ALA A 120 12.75 22.79 -15.01
C ALA A 120 12.00 22.80 -16.36
N VAL A 121 10.71 22.44 -16.40
CA VAL A 121 9.91 22.47 -17.64
C VAL A 121 9.59 23.90 -18.03
N ASP A 122 10.05 24.31 -19.21
CA ASP A 122 9.58 25.55 -19.86
C ASP A 122 8.42 25.24 -20.81
N VAL A 123 7.25 25.78 -20.52
CA VAL A 123 6.03 25.57 -21.33
C VAL A 123 6.06 26.27 -22.69
N ASN A 124 7.00 27.18 -22.90
CA ASN A 124 7.19 27.88 -24.18
C ASN A 124 8.23 27.17 -25.05
N ASP A 125 8.98 26.20 -24.52
CA ASP A 125 9.97 25.43 -25.26
C ASP A 125 9.48 24.00 -25.54
N PRO A 126 9.27 23.62 -26.82
CA PRO A 126 8.79 22.29 -27.16
C PRO A 126 9.81 21.17 -26.87
N ALA A 127 11.11 21.48 -26.69
CA ALA A 127 12.10 20.47 -26.33
C ALA A 127 12.07 20.12 -24.83
N SER A 128 11.59 21.03 -23.97
CA SER A 128 11.43 20.78 -22.52
C SER A 128 10.54 19.59 -22.21
N ALA A 129 9.47 19.35 -22.97
CA ALA A 129 8.58 18.21 -22.73
C ALA A 129 9.29 16.86 -22.99
N SER A 130 10.10 16.78 -24.05
CA SER A 130 10.88 15.57 -24.35
C SER A 130 12.00 15.33 -23.34
N ALA A 131 12.68 16.40 -22.90
CA ALA A 131 13.69 16.33 -21.86
C ALA A 131 13.09 15.86 -20.53
N PHE A 132 11.92 16.38 -20.15
CA PHE A 132 11.19 15.96 -18.97
C PHE A 132 10.83 14.46 -19.02
N GLN A 133 10.27 13.98 -20.13
CA GLN A 133 9.93 12.56 -20.28
C GLN A 133 11.16 11.64 -20.16
N GLN A 134 12.29 12.04 -20.75
CA GLN A 134 13.54 11.28 -20.65
C GLN A 134 14.04 11.22 -19.20
N ARG A 135 14.07 12.37 -18.51
CA ARG A 135 14.49 12.43 -17.10
C ARG A 135 13.57 11.63 -16.20
N THR A 136 12.25 11.74 -16.39
CA THR A 136 11.26 10.94 -15.67
C THR A 136 11.50 9.44 -15.87
N THR A 137 11.75 9.00 -17.11
CA THR A 137 12.02 7.58 -17.41
C THR A 137 13.29 7.09 -16.73
N GLU A 138 14.35 7.90 -16.73
CA GLU A 138 15.63 7.60 -16.07
C GLU A 138 15.45 7.48 -14.55
N ILE A 139 14.72 8.41 -13.94
CA ILE A 139 14.39 8.40 -12.51
C ILE A 139 13.58 7.14 -12.16
N VAL A 140 12.46 6.86 -12.85
CA VAL A 140 11.66 5.63 -12.61
C VAL A 140 12.51 4.37 -12.76
N GLY A 141 13.32 4.30 -13.81
CA GLY A 141 14.19 3.15 -14.07
C GLY A 141 15.19 2.91 -12.93
N SER A 142 15.78 3.97 -12.39
CA SER A 142 16.71 3.89 -11.26
C SER A 142 16.05 3.47 -9.95
N LEU A 143 14.78 3.82 -9.76
CA LEU A 143 14.03 3.56 -8.52
C LEU A 143 13.33 2.21 -8.51
N THR A 144 13.20 1.53 -9.65
CA THR A 144 12.37 0.32 -9.77
C THR A 144 12.71 -0.73 -8.70
N SER A 145 14.00 -1.04 -8.50
CA SER A 145 14.40 -2.03 -7.49
C SER A 145 14.09 -1.57 -6.07
N SER A 146 14.37 -0.31 -5.75
CA SER A 146 14.11 0.26 -4.42
C SER A 146 12.61 0.34 -4.12
N ALA A 147 11.80 0.73 -5.10
CA ALA A 147 10.36 0.75 -4.99
C ALA A 147 9.79 -0.67 -4.76
N THR A 148 10.30 -1.68 -5.46
CA THR A 148 9.92 -3.08 -5.21
C THR A 148 10.28 -3.53 -3.80
N ASN A 149 11.49 -3.24 -3.34
CA ASN A 149 11.92 -3.62 -1.99
C ASN A 149 11.08 -2.96 -0.89
N VAL A 150 10.81 -1.65 -1.02
CA VAL A 150 9.94 -0.91 -0.10
C VAL A 150 8.52 -1.47 -0.14
N GLN A 151 7.96 -1.74 -1.32
CA GLN A 151 6.64 -2.33 -1.47
C GLN A 151 6.56 -3.70 -0.78
N SER A 152 7.52 -4.60 -1.04
CA SER A 152 7.57 -5.91 -0.39
C SER A 152 7.62 -5.78 1.13
N TYR A 153 8.45 -4.89 1.66
CA TYR A 153 8.53 -4.66 3.11
C TYR A 153 7.20 -4.14 3.68
N LEU A 154 6.60 -3.13 3.04
CA LEU A 154 5.31 -2.58 3.47
C LEU A 154 4.20 -3.65 3.44
N THR A 155 4.21 -4.55 2.46
CA THR A 155 3.21 -5.63 2.38
C THR A 155 3.46 -6.72 3.42
N GLU A 156 4.70 -7.17 3.57
CA GLU A 156 5.06 -8.30 4.43
C GLU A 156 5.07 -7.92 5.91
N GLU A 157 5.65 -6.76 6.25
CA GLU A 157 5.82 -6.30 7.64
C GLU A 157 4.72 -5.34 8.10
N CYS A 158 4.22 -4.48 7.21
CA CYS A 158 3.19 -3.49 7.58
C CYS A 158 1.76 -3.92 7.23
N GLY A 159 1.58 -4.97 6.42
CA GLY A 159 0.28 -5.33 5.85
C GLY A 159 -0.34 -4.23 4.98
N ILE A 160 0.49 -3.31 4.47
CA ILE A 160 0.09 -2.24 3.55
C ILE A 160 0.34 -2.75 2.15
N ASP A 161 -0.71 -2.81 1.35
CA ASP A 161 -0.57 -2.99 -0.09
C ASP A 161 -0.53 -1.61 -0.74
N PRO A 162 0.65 -1.11 -1.17
CA PRO A 162 0.75 0.19 -1.82
C PRO A 162 0.41 0.10 -3.31
N THR A 163 -0.11 -1.04 -3.82
CA THR A 163 -0.60 -1.05 -5.19
C THR A 163 -1.75 -0.05 -5.27
N PRO A 164 -1.75 0.85 -6.27
CA PRO A 164 -2.92 1.68 -6.51
C PRO A 164 -4.09 0.72 -6.71
N THR A 165 -5.12 0.88 -5.87
CA THR A 165 -6.32 0.04 -5.85
C THR A 165 -6.82 -0.19 -7.27
N ASP A 166 -6.72 -1.44 -7.72
CA ASP A 166 -7.30 -2.04 -8.94
C ASP A 166 -7.03 -1.26 -10.27
N PRO A 167 -6.16 -1.75 -11.19
CA PRO A 167 -6.32 -1.39 -12.58
C PRO A 167 -7.67 -1.96 -13.01
N ALA A 168 -8.71 -1.12 -12.98
CA ALA A 168 -10.04 -1.44 -13.47
C ALA A 168 -9.90 -2.33 -14.70
N ALA A 169 -10.18 -3.62 -14.53
CA ALA A 169 -10.05 -4.58 -15.62
C ALA A 169 -10.86 -4.04 -16.81
N PRO A 170 -10.30 -3.99 -18.04
CA PRO A 170 -11.09 -3.60 -19.18
C PRO A 170 -12.20 -4.64 -19.32
N SER A 171 -13.42 -4.27 -18.95
CA SER A 171 -14.62 -5.02 -19.32
C SER A 171 -14.66 -5.04 -20.84
N SER A 172 -14.23 -6.16 -21.42
CA SER A 172 -14.35 -6.44 -22.85
C SER A 172 -15.78 -6.83 -23.21
#